data_AF-A0A565B6N1-F1
#
_entry.id   AF-A0A565B6N1-F1
#
_cell.length_a   1.000
_cell.length_b   1.000
_cell.length_c   1.000
_cell.angle_alpha   90.00
_cell.angle_beta   90.00
_cell.angle_gamma   90.00
#
_symmetry.space_group_name_H-M   'P 1'
#
loop_
_entity.id
_entity.type
_entity.pdbx_description
1 polymer ?
#
loop_
_entity_poly.entity_id
_entity_poly.type
_entity_poly.pdbx_seq_one_letter_code
_entity_poly.pdbx_strand_id
1 'polypeptide(L)'
;MASPANFRCSKPSFNLQINLHRKFTKKIVCPPFSRDLTKSTLVRYPIIKASSSSSPTNPKPSLVKTTCITLTAAAALFAASSFYFASKPTPVTTTAEEATLEKHLETESNDVEALLSLTKIKFESKKYDQAIEILNRLIEIDPDEQKWPVMKARILSLNFQSESAIKAFEEILSKDPDRIDAYHYLVMEYFDSKPKLAELEKRISDAIERCKTKTKEIRSFRMLIALIKVMEGNPVEAIRISEELVKDDPEDYMTYMFQGLVYTLMKKEDDAAKQFEQCACILPENHPYRENAEDISEWSLIVAYDEFLCYFMAFTKLTIASSFGLIGKFVA
;
A
#
# COMPACT_ATOMS: atom_id res chain seq x y z
N MET A 1 -67.00 8.09 -10.59
CA MET A 1 -65.80 7.30 -10.94
C MET A 1 -64.60 8.03 -10.37
N ALA A 2 -63.84 7.35 -9.50
CA ALA A 2 -62.79 7.93 -8.67
C ALA A 2 -61.52 8.26 -9.48
N SER A 3 -60.89 9.37 -9.12
CA SER A 3 -59.65 9.92 -9.68
C SER A 3 -58.42 9.20 -9.08
N PRO A 4 -57.37 8.86 -9.85
CA PRO A 4 -56.14 8.31 -9.29
C PRO A 4 -55.26 9.41 -8.69
N ALA A 5 -54.87 9.19 -7.43
CA ALA A 5 -54.04 10.08 -6.63
C ALA A 5 -52.59 10.16 -7.14
N ASN A 6 -52.12 11.39 -7.37
CA ASN A 6 -50.70 11.70 -7.57
C ASN A 6 -50.00 11.78 -6.21
N PHE A 7 -49.16 10.80 -5.88
CA PHE A 7 -48.25 10.89 -4.74
C PHE A 7 -47.07 11.82 -5.09
N ARG A 8 -47.05 13.01 -4.49
CA ARG A 8 -45.87 13.89 -4.40
C ARG A 8 -45.04 13.45 -3.19
N CYS A 9 -43.85 12.90 -3.42
CA CYS A 9 -42.87 12.69 -2.36
C CYS A 9 -41.92 13.90 -2.31
N SER A 10 -42.12 14.79 -1.34
CA SER A 10 -41.21 15.88 -1.00
C SER A 10 -40.01 15.34 -0.22
N LYS A 11 -38.80 15.44 -0.77
CA LYS A 11 -37.55 15.19 -0.02
C LYS A 11 -37.19 16.43 0.81
N PRO A 12 -36.91 16.31 2.12
CA PRO A 12 -36.44 17.43 2.93
C PRO A 12 -34.96 17.72 2.64
N SER A 13 -34.64 18.99 2.43
CA SER A 13 -33.29 19.54 2.33
C SER A 13 -32.71 19.74 3.74
N PHE A 14 -31.70 18.96 4.12
CA PHE A 14 -30.88 19.24 5.29
C PHE A 14 -29.62 19.99 4.85
N ASN A 15 -29.58 21.29 5.17
CA ASN A 15 -28.36 22.10 5.14
C ASN A 15 -27.59 21.87 6.45
N LEU A 16 -26.38 21.32 6.36
CA LEU A 16 -25.44 21.32 7.48
C LEU A 16 -24.15 22.01 7.01
N GLN A 17 -24.01 23.30 7.32
CA GLN A 17 -22.72 24.00 7.25
C GLN A 17 -21.91 23.62 8.50
N ILE A 18 -20.80 22.92 8.32
CA ILE A 18 -19.80 22.72 9.38
C ILE A 18 -18.60 23.62 9.07
N ASN A 19 -18.46 24.69 9.85
CA ASN A 19 -17.26 25.53 9.91
C ASN A 19 -16.16 24.79 10.68
N LEU A 20 -15.08 24.37 10.02
CA LEU A 20 -13.85 23.87 10.66
C LEU A 20 -12.73 24.91 10.50
N HIS A 21 -12.73 25.89 11.40
CA HIS A 21 -11.54 26.68 11.69
C HIS A 21 -11.23 26.56 13.18
N ARG A 22 -10.43 25.56 13.55
CA ARG A 22 -9.80 25.51 14.87
C ARG A 22 -8.36 25.00 14.74
N LYS A 23 -7.42 25.95 14.64
CA LYS A 23 -5.99 25.71 14.78
C LYS A 23 -5.73 25.03 16.12
N PHE A 24 -5.15 23.83 16.12
CA PHE A 24 -4.59 23.21 17.32
C PHE A 24 -3.08 23.45 17.36
N THR A 25 -2.66 24.41 18.18
CA THR A 25 -1.28 24.55 18.64
C THR A 25 -1.13 23.76 19.94
N LYS A 26 -0.42 22.63 19.92
CA LYS A 26 0.40 22.13 21.05
C LYS A 26 1.23 20.90 20.63
N LYS A 27 2.56 21.04 20.72
CA LYS A 27 3.57 20.00 20.53
C LYS A 27 3.22 18.74 21.35
N ILE A 28 3.17 17.60 20.68
CA ILE A 28 3.09 16.26 21.27
C ILE A 28 4.50 15.89 21.74
N VAL A 29 4.64 15.44 22.99
CA VAL A 29 5.87 14.83 23.52
C VAL A 29 5.49 13.44 23.99
N CYS A 30 5.94 12.41 23.27
CA CYS A 30 5.89 11.02 23.74
C CYS A 30 7.07 10.78 24.70
N PRO A 31 6.92 9.97 25.76
CA PRO A 31 8.01 9.70 26.68
C PRO A 31 9.12 8.90 25.96
N PRO A 32 10.40 9.20 26.19
CA PRO A 32 11.48 8.43 25.59
C PRO A 32 11.53 7.04 26.22
N PHE A 33 11.61 6.00 25.38
CA PHE A 33 12.04 4.68 25.82
C PHE A 33 13.51 4.79 26.22
N SER A 34 13.80 4.82 27.52
CA SER A 34 15.16 4.61 28.02
C SER A 34 15.45 3.11 28.01
N ARG A 35 16.41 2.70 27.17
CA ARG A 35 17.05 1.39 27.30
C ARG A 35 18.09 1.48 28.42
N ASP A 36 17.82 0.86 29.56
CA ASP A 36 18.87 0.58 30.55
C ASP A 36 19.48 -0.79 30.23
N LEU A 37 20.68 -0.77 29.67
CA LEU A 37 21.36 -1.92 29.07
C LEU A 37 22.22 -2.64 30.13
N THR A 38 21.67 -2.92 31.32
CA THR A 38 22.34 -3.80 32.30
C THR A 38 21.33 -4.56 33.15
N LYS A 39 21.00 -5.80 32.76
CA LYS A 39 20.87 -6.99 33.62
C LYS A 39 20.14 -8.09 32.87
N SER A 40 20.88 -9.16 32.56
CA SER A 40 20.30 -10.44 32.14
C SER A 40 19.55 -11.05 33.30
N THR A 41 18.29 -11.45 33.11
CA THR A 41 17.74 -12.63 33.77
C THR A 41 16.50 -13.14 33.04
N LEU A 42 16.52 -14.43 32.71
CA LEU A 42 15.40 -15.24 32.24
C LEU A 42 14.16 -15.07 33.12
N VAL A 43 12.97 -14.90 32.53
CA VAL A 43 11.71 -15.09 33.26
C VAL A 43 10.73 -15.91 32.42
N ARG A 44 10.37 -17.08 32.99
CA ARG A 44 9.30 -17.98 32.56
C ARG A 44 7.93 -17.35 32.75
N TYR A 45 7.00 -17.64 31.85
CA TYR A 45 5.58 -17.37 32.02
C TYR A 45 4.94 -18.29 33.08
N PRO A 46 3.99 -17.80 33.89
CA PRO A 46 3.01 -18.68 34.53
C PRO A 46 1.55 -18.36 34.15
N ILE A 47 0.75 -19.42 34.27
CA ILE A 47 -0.66 -19.59 33.91
C ILE A 47 -1.59 -19.15 35.06
N ILE A 48 -2.66 -18.43 34.69
CA ILE A 48 -4.03 -18.27 35.25
C ILE A 48 -4.32 -18.62 36.73
N LYS A 49 -4.98 -17.68 37.45
CA LYS A 49 -6.15 -17.98 38.32
C LYS A 49 -7.01 -16.74 38.61
N ALA A 50 -8.33 -16.93 38.57
CA ALA A 50 -9.36 -15.94 38.88
C ALA A 50 -9.66 -15.86 40.38
N SER A 51 -10.01 -14.66 40.88
CA SER A 51 -11.11 -14.43 41.85
C SER A 51 -11.28 -12.93 42.18
N SER A 52 -12.50 -12.65 42.63
CA SER A 52 -13.27 -11.41 42.76
C SER A 52 -12.90 -10.41 43.87
N SER A 53 -13.29 -9.15 43.60
CA SER A 53 -14.03 -8.19 44.46
C SER A 53 -13.31 -7.00 45.13
N SER A 54 -14.06 -5.88 45.12
CA SER A 54 -14.01 -4.63 45.88
C SER A 54 -13.14 -3.46 45.38
N SER A 55 -13.83 -2.40 44.94
CA SER A 55 -13.36 -1.01 44.80
C SER A 55 -13.49 -0.28 46.15
N PRO A 56 -12.85 0.90 46.42
CA PRO A 56 -13.13 2.15 45.67
C PRO A 56 -11.96 3.14 45.43
N THR A 57 -12.14 3.91 44.34
CA THR A 57 -11.77 5.33 44.11
C THR A 57 -10.31 5.81 44.15
N ASN A 58 -9.74 6.05 42.97
CA ASN A 58 -9.28 7.38 42.53
C ASN A 58 -9.02 7.41 41.00
N PRO A 59 -9.14 8.56 40.32
CA PRO A 59 -9.33 8.62 38.87
C PRO A 59 -8.00 8.44 38.12
N LYS A 60 -7.90 7.38 37.32
CA LYS A 60 -6.80 7.22 36.35
C LYS A 60 -7.04 8.15 35.16
N PRO A 61 -6.00 8.80 34.61
CA PRO A 61 -6.13 9.51 33.34
C PRO A 61 -6.46 8.50 32.23
N SER A 62 -7.30 8.97 31.32
CA SER A 62 -8.06 8.26 30.30
C SER A 62 -7.28 7.24 29.45
N LEU A 63 -7.47 5.95 29.76
CA LEU A 63 -7.25 4.87 28.80
C LEU A 63 -8.12 5.08 27.53
N VAL A 64 -9.33 5.60 27.74
CA VAL A 64 -10.34 5.84 26.69
C VAL A 64 -9.85 6.76 25.57
N LYS A 65 -8.98 7.74 25.85
CA LYS A 65 -8.50 8.65 24.79
C LYS A 65 -7.47 7.98 23.89
N THR A 66 -6.53 7.24 24.46
CA THR A 66 -5.56 6.47 23.66
C THR A 66 -6.26 5.37 22.88
N THR A 67 -7.16 4.62 23.53
CA THR A 67 -7.93 3.54 22.86
C THR A 67 -8.84 4.07 21.76
N CYS A 68 -9.52 5.22 21.94
CA CYS A 68 -10.33 5.80 20.87
C CYS A 68 -9.48 6.30 19.69
N ILE A 69 -8.33 6.93 19.96
CA ILE A 69 -7.44 7.45 18.91
C ILE A 69 -6.80 6.29 18.12
N THR A 70 -6.40 5.21 18.79
CA THR A 70 -5.82 4.02 18.13
C THR A 70 -6.87 3.25 17.34
N LEU A 71 -8.11 3.12 17.85
CA LEU A 71 -9.21 2.51 17.10
C LEU A 71 -9.53 3.32 15.83
N THR A 72 -9.51 4.66 15.90
CA THR A 72 -9.74 5.51 14.72
C THR A 72 -8.60 5.43 13.70
N ALA A 73 -7.34 5.23 14.12
CA ALA A 73 -6.22 5.10 13.19
C ALA A 73 -6.18 3.73 12.51
N ALA A 74 -6.44 2.65 13.26
CA ALA A 74 -6.60 1.31 12.69
C ALA A 74 -7.82 1.25 11.74
N ALA A 75 -8.94 1.85 12.14
CA ALA A 75 -10.10 2.01 11.27
C ALA A 75 -9.82 2.95 10.09
N ALA A 76 -8.95 3.95 10.20
CA ALA A 76 -8.57 4.81 9.07
C ALA A 76 -7.67 4.09 8.07
N LEU A 77 -6.76 3.22 8.50
CA LEU A 77 -5.99 2.34 7.59
C LEU A 77 -6.91 1.31 6.91
N PHE A 78 -7.88 0.77 7.66
CA PHE A 78 -8.90 -0.17 7.17
C PHE A 78 -10.07 0.50 6.41
N ALA A 79 -10.23 1.81 6.51
CA ALA A 79 -11.21 2.59 5.76
C ALA A 79 -10.55 3.21 4.52
N ALA A 80 -9.29 3.67 4.61
CA ALA A 80 -8.50 4.07 3.44
C ALA A 80 -8.43 2.92 2.42
N SER A 81 -8.36 1.67 2.89
CA SER A 81 -8.47 0.48 2.04
C SER A 81 -9.83 0.33 1.34
N SER A 82 -10.91 0.78 1.96
CA SER A 82 -12.27 0.75 1.41
C SER A 82 -12.59 1.98 0.54
N PHE A 83 -11.94 3.12 0.81
CA PHE A 83 -12.15 4.41 0.14
C PHE A 83 -11.25 4.62 -1.08
N TYR A 84 -10.14 3.89 -1.22
CA TYR A 84 -9.27 3.98 -2.41
C TYR A 84 -10.01 3.68 -3.73
N PHE A 85 -11.07 2.86 -3.68
CA PHE A 85 -11.95 2.59 -4.82
C PHE A 85 -12.99 3.71 -5.09
N ALA A 86 -13.09 4.70 -4.20
CA ALA A 86 -14.07 5.77 -4.25
C ALA A 86 -13.41 7.15 -4.48
N SER A 87 -12.24 7.19 -5.12
CA SER A 87 -11.70 8.45 -5.65
C SER A 87 -12.73 9.05 -6.61
N LYS A 88 -13.39 10.13 -6.19
CA LYS A 88 -14.30 10.90 -7.04
C LYS A 88 -13.53 11.32 -8.28
N PRO A 89 -14.07 11.13 -9.50
CA PRO A 89 -13.44 11.68 -10.69
C PRO A 89 -13.29 13.18 -10.48
N THR A 90 -12.05 13.67 -10.49
CA THR A 90 -11.76 15.10 -10.51
C THR A 90 -12.43 15.67 -11.76
N PRO A 91 -13.29 16.70 -11.61
CA PRO A 91 -14.10 17.18 -12.71
C PRO A 91 -13.26 18.01 -13.70
N VAL A 92 -13.07 17.49 -14.91
CA VAL A 92 -13.11 18.23 -16.19
C VAL A 92 -12.19 19.47 -16.33
N THR A 93 -11.05 19.52 -15.64
CA THR A 93 -10.00 20.53 -15.89
C THR A 93 -8.95 20.04 -16.89
N THR A 94 -8.87 18.73 -17.11
CA THR A 94 -7.83 18.05 -17.90
C THR A 94 -7.85 18.37 -19.38
N THR A 95 -9.00 18.68 -20.00
CA THR A 95 -9.09 18.82 -21.46
C THR A 95 -8.44 20.10 -22.01
N ALA A 96 -8.51 21.20 -21.27
CA ALA A 96 -7.89 22.46 -21.67
C ALA A 96 -6.36 22.43 -21.49
N GLU A 97 -5.89 21.80 -20.41
CA GLU A 97 -4.46 21.57 -20.15
C GLU A 97 -3.87 20.57 -21.15
N GLU A 98 -4.57 19.46 -21.44
CA GLU A 98 -4.22 18.47 -22.48
C GLU A 98 -4.05 19.14 -23.84
N ALA A 99 -5.03 19.94 -24.28
CA ALA A 99 -4.96 20.64 -25.57
C ALA A 99 -3.83 21.68 -25.64
N THR A 100 -3.53 22.35 -24.52
CA THR A 100 -2.43 23.33 -24.45
C THR A 100 -1.08 22.62 -24.55
N LEU A 101 -0.91 21.49 -23.86
CA LEU A 101 0.29 20.66 -23.92
C LEU A 101 0.47 20.02 -25.31
N GLU A 102 -0.59 19.50 -25.91
CA GLU A 102 -0.53 18.92 -27.26
C GLU A 102 -0.09 19.99 -28.28
N LYS A 103 -0.65 21.19 -28.22
CA LYS A 103 -0.22 22.32 -29.07
C LYS A 103 1.23 22.74 -28.81
N HIS A 104 1.67 22.77 -27.56
CA HIS A 104 3.08 23.05 -27.22
C HIS A 104 4.02 21.99 -27.81
N LEU A 105 3.63 20.72 -27.75
CA LEU A 105 4.39 19.59 -28.29
C LEU A 105 4.35 19.49 -29.83
N GLU A 106 3.44 20.19 -30.50
CA GLU A 106 3.50 20.41 -31.96
C GLU A 106 4.65 21.37 -32.33
N THR A 107 4.95 22.35 -31.48
CA THR A 107 6.02 23.34 -31.69
C THR A 107 7.37 22.90 -31.12
N GLU A 108 7.37 22.29 -29.94
CA GLU A 108 8.56 21.81 -29.23
C GLU A 108 8.40 20.31 -28.97
N SER A 109 8.74 19.51 -29.98
CA SER A 109 8.44 18.08 -29.99
C SER A 109 9.14 17.28 -28.87
N ASN A 110 10.26 17.75 -28.33
CA ASN A 110 11.05 16.95 -27.37
C ASN A 110 11.09 17.54 -25.96
N ASP A 111 10.10 18.37 -25.60
CA ASP A 111 9.98 18.86 -24.22
C ASP A 111 9.57 17.71 -23.26
N VAL A 112 10.56 17.22 -22.50
CA VAL A 112 10.43 16.11 -21.55
C VAL A 112 9.40 16.40 -20.45
N GLU A 113 9.33 17.64 -19.95
CA GLU A 113 8.42 17.98 -18.84
C GLU A 113 6.97 18.06 -19.34
N ALA A 114 6.77 18.62 -20.54
CA ALA A 114 5.47 18.63 -21.20
C ALA A 114 4.99 17.21 -21.53
N LEU A 115 5.89 16.33 -22.01
CA LEU A 115 5.58 14.91 -22.26
C LEU A 115 5.25 14.16 -20.96
N LEU A 116 5.96 14.43 -19.87
CA LEU A 116 5.68 13.83 -18.57
C LEU A 116 4.31 14.28 -18.02
N SER A 117 4.01 15.57 -18.13
CA SER A 117 2.72 16.14 -17.75
C SER A 117 1.58 15.55 -18.57
N LEU A 118 1.77 15.41 -19.89
CA LEU A 118 0.78 14.76 -20.76
C LEU A 118 0.60 13.28 -20.41
N THR A 119 1.69 12.56 -20.12
CA THR A 119 1.64 11.15 -19.66
C THR A 119 0.76 11.02 -18.41
N LYS A 120 0.96 11.90 -17.42
CA LYS A 120 0.13 11.95 -16.21
C LYS A 120 -1.35 12.16 -16.54
N ILE A 121 -1.67 13.15 -17.38
CA ILE A 121 -3.05 13.45 -17.77
C ILE A 121 -3.71 12.25 -18.47
N LYS A 122 -3.00 11.61 -19.41
CA LYS A 122 -3.50 10.41 -20.10
C LYS A 122 -3.70 9.25 -19.12
N PHE A 123 -2.78 9.05 -18.18
CA PHE A 123 -2.88 8.04 -17.12
C PHE A 123 -4.08 8.28 -16.19
N GLU A 124 -4.23 9.49 -15.64
CA GLU A 124 -5.36 9.85 -14.77
C GLU A 124 -6.71 9.80 -15.51
N SER A 125 -6.69 9.99 -16.83
CA SER A 125 -7.84 9.80 -17.72
C SER A 125 -8.09 8.34 -18.11
N LYS A 126 -7.33 7.37 -17.56
CA LYS A 126 -7.38 5.93 -17.88
C LYS A 126 -7.09 5.59 -19.35
N LYS A 127 -6.49 6.52 -20.10
CA LYS A 127 -6.04 6.34 -21.48
C LYS A 127 -4.63 5.72 -21.48
N TYR A 128 -4.50 4.52 -20.91
CA TYR A 128 -3.19 3.90 -20.64
C TYR A 128 -2.35 3.67 -21.89
N ASP A 129 -2.96 3.26 -23.01
CA ASP A 129 -2.22 3.06 -24.26
C ASP A 129 -1.59 4.37 -24.78
N GLN A 130 -2.30 5.50 -24.66
CA GLN A 130 -1.76 6.81 -25.02
C GLN A 130 -0.64 7.24 -24.06
N ALA A 131 -0.77 6.96 -22.76
CA ALA A 131 0.31 7.22 -21.80
C ALA A 131 1.56 6.39 -22.13
N ILE A 132 1.40 5.13 -22.54
CA ILE A 132 2.50 4.25 -22.97
C ILE A 132 3.16 4.76 -24.26
N GLU A 133 2.39 5.27 -25.23
CA GLU A 133 2.93 5.86 -26.46
C GLU A 133 3.81 7.08 -26.15
N ILE A 134 3.37 7.96 -25.25
CA ILE A 134 4.16 9.11 -24.81
C ILE A 134 5.43 8.65 -24.07
N LEU A 135 5.33 7.62 -23.23
CA LEU A 135 6.51 7.03 -22.58
C LEU A 135 7.50 6.41 -23.56
N ASN A 136 7.04 5.82 -24.67
CA ASN A 136 7.94 5.34 -25.72
C ASN A 136 8.74 6.50 -26.33
N ARG A 137 8.08 7.64 -26.59
CA ARG A 137 8.76 8.84 -27.07
C ARG A 137 9.77 9.37 -26.05
N LEU A 138 9.45 9.34 -24.75
CA LEU A 138 10.39 9.71 -23.69
C LEU A 138 11.62 8.78 -23.66
N ILE A 139 11.43 7.47 -23.86
CA ILE A 139 12.52 6.49 -23.99
C ILE A 139 13.37 6.75 -25.24
N GLU A 140 12.77 7.19 -26.35
CA GLU A 140 13.53 7.54 -27.56
C GLU A 140 14.35 8.83 -27.40
N ILE A 141 13.83 9.82 -26.65
CA ILE A 141 14.53 11.07 -26.36
C ILE A 141 15.72 10.84 -25.42
N ASP A 142 15.53 10.02 -24.38
CA ASP A 142 16.56 9.69 -23.41
C ASP A 142 16.58 8.17 -23.13
N PRO A 143 17.34 7.39 -23.93
CA PRO A 143 17.42 5.93 -23.79
C PRO A 143 18.13 5.44 -22.52
N ASP A 144 18.93 6.31 -21.89
CA ASP A 144 19.73 5.97 -20.71
C ASP A 144 18.92 6.16 -19.41
N GLU A 145 17.89 7.01 -19.43
CA GLU A 145 16.98 7.24 -18.32
C GLU A 145 16.09 6.02 -18.02
N GLN A 146 16.37 5.36 -16.90
CA GLN A 146 15.64 4.15 -16.48
C GLN A 146 14.25 4.43 -15.93
N LYS A 147 13.93 5.68 -15.60
CA LYS A 147 12.61 6.07 -15.09
C LYS A 147 11.49 5.76 -16.08
N TRP A 148 11.69 6.03 -17.37
CA TRP A 148 10.62 5.89 -18.38
C TRP A 148 10.24 4.43 -18.66
N PRO A 149 11.18 3.50 -18.89
CA PRO A 149 10.86 2.08 -19.02
C PRO A 149 10.12 1.51 -17.80
N VAL A 150 10.48 1.96 -16.60
CA VAL A 150 9.87 1.51 -15.34
C VAL A 150 8.45 2.03 -15.21
N MET A 151 8.22 3.32 -15.45
CA MET A 151 6.87 3.89 -15.47
C MET A 151 5.98 3.15 -16.48
N LYS A 152 6.52 2.86 -17.68
CA LYS A 152 5.82 2.10 -18.72
C LYS A 152 5.44 0.70 -18.23
N ALA A 153 6.37 -0.04 -17.64
CA ALA A 153 6.11 -1.38 -17.11
C ALA A 153 5.01 -1.39 -16.02
N ARG A 154 5.01 -0.39 -15.13
CA ARG A 154 3.97 -0.24 -14.09
C ARG A 154 2.60 0.08 -14.70
N ILE A 155 2.54 0.95 -15.72
CA ILE A 155 1.28 1.24 -16.43
C ILE A 155 0.79 0.00 -17.21
N LEU A 156 1.69 -0.78 -17.82
CA LEU A 156 1.34 -2.04 -18.49
C LEU A 156 0.69 -3.03 -17.51
N SER A 157 1.24 -3.16 -16.30
CA SER A 157 0.68 -3.98 -15.22
C SER A 157 -0.72 -3.50 -14.80
N LEU A 158 -0.90 -2.19 -14.57
CA LEU A 158 -2.21 -1.61 -14.23
C LEU A 158 -3.24 -1.70 -15.37
N ASN A 159 -2.79 -1.69 -16.63
CA ASN A 159 -3.63 -1.87 -17.81
C ASN A 159 -3.94 -3.36 -18.11
N PHE A 160 -3.64 -4.27 -17.17
CA PHE A 160 -3.84 -5.72 -17.32
C PHE A 160 -3.11 -6.35 -18.52
N GLN A 161 -2.09 -5.68 -19.06
CA GLN A 161 -1.24 -6.20 -20.14
C GLN A 161 -0.10 -7.02 -19.54
N SER A 162 -0.46 -8.11 -18.85
CA SER A 162 0.47 -8.91 -18.01
C SER A 162 1.71 -9.39 -18.75
N GLU A 163 1.56 -9.97 -19.95
CA GLU A 163 2.70 -10.47 -20.74
C GLU A 163 3.68 -9.35 -21.11
N SER A 164 3.16 -8.19 -21.53
CA SER A 164 3.96 -7.01 -21.86
C SER A 164 4.65 -6.43 -20.61
N ALA A 165 3.95 -6.40 -19.48
CA ALA A 165 4.49 -5.94 -18.20
C ALA A 165 5.64 -6.85 -17.73
N ILE A 166 5.42 -8.17 -17.74
CA ILE A 166 6.44 -9.17 -17.43
C ILE A 166 7.69 -8.95 -18.28
N LYS A 167 7.52 -8.88 -19.61
CA LYS A 167 8.65 -8.66 -20.52
C LYS A 167 9.42 -7.38 -20.18
N ALA A 168 8.71 -6.29 -19.93
CA ALA A 168 9.32 -5.01 -19.57
C ALA A 168 10.09 -5.07 -18.24
N PHE A 169 9.54 -5.74 -17.21
CA PHE A 169 10.23 -5.91 -15.93
C PHE A 169 11.44 -6.85 -16.03
N GLU A 170 11.38 -7.90 -16.86
CA GLU A 170 12.55 -8.75 -17.14
C GLU A 170 13.66 -7.97 -17.86
N GLU A 171 13.30 -7.10 -18.83
CA GLU A 171 14.26 -6.20 -19.48
C GLU A 171 14.90 -5.22 -18.47
N ILE A 172 14.12 -4.68 -17.53
CA ILE A 172 14.63 -3.82 -16.44
C ILE A 172 15.63 -4.60 -15.57
N LEU A 173 15.29 -5.82 -15.13
CA LEU A 173 16.18 -6.66 -14.32
C LEU A 173 17.43 -7.12 -15.07
N SER A 174 17.40 -7.18 -16.40
CA SER A 174 18.60 -7.49 -17.19
C SER A 174 19.66 -6.37 -17.11
N LYS A 175 19.24 -5.12 -16.89
CA LYS A 175 20.11 -3.95 -16.75
C LYS A 175 20.44 -3.63 -15.29
N ASP A 176 19.46 -3.83 -14.41
CA ASP A 176 19.54 -3.56 -12.97
C ASP A 176 19.07 -4.80 -12.19
N PRO A 177 19.95 -5.80 -11.96
CA PRO A 177 19.57 -7.10 -11.42
C PRO A 177 19.02 -7.12 -10.00
N ASP A 178 19.20 -6.02 -9.26
CA ASP A 178 18.89 -5.90 -7.83
C ASP A 178 17.69 -4.97 -7.59
N ARG A 179 16.96 -4.60 -8.65
CA ARG A 179 15.86 -3.64 -8.59
C ARG A 179 14.61 -4.20 -7.93
N ILE A 180 14.37 -3.82 -6.68
CA ILE A 180 13.26 -4.31 -5.84
C ILE A 180 11.89 -4.14 -6.48
N ASP A 181 11.61 -2.99 -7.08
CA ASP A 181 10.31 -2.69 -7.67
C ASP A 181 9.95 -3.69 -8.78
N ALA A 182 10.89 -4.01 -9.68
CA ALA A 182 10.69 -4.97 -10.75
C ALA A 182 10.38 -6.38 -10.20
N TYR A 183 11.08 -6.83 -9.16
CA TYR A 183 10.73 -8.09 -8.49
C TYR A 183 9.32 -8.04 -7.87
N HIS A 184 8.92 -6.94 -7.23
CA HIS A 184 7.57 -6.81 -6.67
C HIS A 184 6.51 -6.98 -7.75
N TYR A 185 6.61 -6.24 -8.85
CA TYR A 185 5.64 -6.34 -9.93
C TYR A 185 5.65 -7.73 -10.57
N LEU A 186 6.80 -8.38 -10.75
CA LEU A 186 6.85 -9.77 -11.23
C LEU A 186 6.15 -10.75 -10.27
N VAL A 187 6.28 -10.56 -8.94
CA VAL A 187 5.51 -11.35 -7.95
C VAL A 187 4.01 -11.15 -8.16
N MET A 188 3.56 -9.91 -8.40
CA MET A 188 2.15 -9.61 -8.67
C MET A 188 1.63 -10.17 -9.99
N GLU A 189 2.47 -10.22 -11.03
CA GLU A 189 2.13 -10.78 -12.34
C GLU A 189 2.12 -12.31 -12.33
N TYR A 190 2.99 -12.94 -11.55
CA TYR A 190 3.06 -14.41 -11.42
C TYR A 190 2.18 -14.99 -10.30
N PHE A 191 1.29 -14.19 -9.70
CA PHE A 191 0.53 -14.55 -8.50
C PHE A 191 -0.27 -15.88 -8.59
N ASP A 192 -0.66 -16.31 -9.79
CA ASP A 192 -1.41 -17.53 -10.05
C ASP A 192 -0.53 -18.73 -10.49
N SER A 193 0.77 -18.52 -10.65
CA SER A 193 1.71 -19.48 -11.21
C SER A 193 2.78 -19.89 -10.20
N LYS A 194 2.48 -20.94 -9.41
CA LYS A 194 3.44 -21.47 -8.41
C LYS A 194 4.84 -21.79 -8.98
N PRO A 195 4.99 -22.42 -10.17
CA PRO A 195 6.32 -22.68 -10.72
C PRO A 195 7.12 -21.40 -10.98
N LYS A 196 6.47 -20.35 -11.52
CA LYS A 196 7.12 -19.06 -11.78
C LYS A 196 7.45 -18.32 -10.48
N LEU A 197 6.58 -18.39 -9.47
CA LEU A 197 6.86 -17.83 -8.14
C LEU A 197 8.06 -18.51 -7.47
N ALA A 198 8.19 -19.83 -7.58
CA ALA A 198 9.33 -20.56 -7.04
C ALA A 198 10.65 -20.20 -7.76
N GLU A 199 10.60 -20.03 -9.08
CA GLU A 199 11.74 -19.52 -9.85
C GLU A 199 12.11 -18.09 -9.43
N LEU A 200 11.12 -17.21 -9.28
CA LEU A 200 11.33 -15.83 -8.86
C LEU A 200 11.87 -15.72 -7.43
N GLU A 201 11.41 -16.56 -6.51
CA GLU A 201 11.93 -16.64 -5.14
C GLU A 201 13.42 -17.02 -5.12
N LYS A 202 13.83 -17.94 -5.99
CA LYS A 202 15.25 -18.27 -6.16
C LYS A 202 16.05 -17.06 -6.65
N ARG A 203 15.55 -16.35 -7.66
CA ARG A 203 16.20 -15.13 -8.18
C ARG A 203 16.31 -14.03 -7.13
N ILE A 204 15.27 -13.86 -6.29
CA ILE A 204 15.29 -12.94 -5.15
C ILE A 204 16.34 -13.37 -4.12
N SER A 205 16.46 -14.68 -3.85
CA SER A 205 17.49 -15.22 -2.96
C SER A 205 18.90 -14.93 -3.49
N ASP A 206 19.13 -15.15 -4.80
CA ASP A 206 20.40 -14.81 -5.45
C ASP A 206 20.68 -13.30 -5.38
N ALA A 207 19.65 -12.44 -5.44
CA ALA A 207 19.79 -10.99 -5.26
C ALA A 207 20.19 -10.61 -3.83
N ILE A 208 19.59 -11.25 -2.82
CA ILE A 208 19.98 -11.08 -1.42
C ILE A 208 21.46 -11.46 -1.20
N GLU A 209 21.94 -12.55 -1.83
CA GLU A 209 23.34 -12.97 -1.70
C GLU A 209 24.33 -11.97 -2.32
N ARG A 210 23.91 -11.22 -3.36
CA ARG A 210 24.72 -10.14 -3.95
C ARG A 210 24.79 -8.91 -3.04
N CYS A 211 23.78 -8.69 -2.19
CA CYS A 211 23.77 -7.59 -1.23
C CYS A 211 24.81 -7.85 -0.11
N LYS A 212 25.91 -7.08 -0.12
CA LYS A 212 27.05 -7.28 0.81
C LYS A 212 26.79 -6.83 2.25
N THR A 213 25.74 -6.05 2.52
CA THR A 213 25.41 -5.51 3.85
C THR A 213 23.94 -5.74 4.16
N LYS A 214 23.57 -5.83 5.45
CA LYS A 214 22.17 -5.83 5.90
C LYS A 214 21.55 -4.45 5.61
N THR A 215 21.15 -4.23 4.36
CA THR A 215 20.50 -3.01 3.90
C THR A 215 18.99 -3.09 4.02
N LYS A 216 18.34 -1.94 3.88
CA LYS A 216 16.89 -1.83 3.65
C LYS A 216 16.41 -2.71 2.48
N GLU A 217 17.23 -2.91 1.46
CA GLU A 217 16.90 -3.73 0.28
C GLU A 217 16.76 -5.21 0.62
N ILE A 218 17.67 -5.78 1.44
CA ILE A 218 17.55 -7.17 1.90
C ILE A 218 16.23 -7.38 2.63
N ARG A 219 15.80 -6.39 3.41
CA ARG A 219 14.50 -6.42 4.08
C ARG A 219 13.35 -6.42 3.07
N SER A 220 13.37 -5.52 2.09
CA SER A 220 12.35 -5.49 1.02
C SER A 220 12.29 -6.82 0.25
N PHE A 221 13.44 -7.43 -0.08
CA PHE A 221 13.49 -8.75 -0.70
C PHE A 221 12.89 -9.85 0.19
N ARG A 222 13.21 -9.87 1.49
CA ARG A 222 12.61 -10.84 2.43
C ARG A 222 11.09 -10.66 2.56
N MET A 223 10.60 -9.41 2.49
CA MET A 223 9.17 -9.13 2.44
C MET A 223 8.52 -9.64 1.15
N LEU A 224 9.21 -9.56 0.01
CA LEU A 224 8.74 -10.18 -1.24
C LEU A 224 8.68 -11.72 -1.15
N ILE A 225 9.67 -12.37 -0.52
CA ILE A 225 9.62 -13.82 -0.25
C ILE A 225 8.41 -14.14 0.63
N ALA A 226 8.15 -13.35 1.68
CA ALA A 226 6.98 -13.53 2.53
C ALA A 226 5.66 -13.39 1.72
N LEU A 227 5.58 -12.41 0.81
CA LEU A 227 4.44 -12.25 -0.10
C LEU A 227 4.26 -13.47 -1.03
N ILE A 228 5.35 -14.01 -1.58
CA ILE A 228 5.32 -15.26 -2.36
C ILE A 228 4.75 -16.40 -1.50
N LYS A 229 5.18 -16.55 -0.24
CA LYS A 229 4.65 -17.59 0.66
C LYS A 229 3.15 -17.45 0.92
N VAL A 230 2.64 -16.22 1.00
CA VAL A 230 1.18 -15.98 1.00
C VAL A 230 0.58 -16.56 -0.27
N MET A 231 1.04 -16.14 -1.46
CA MET A 231 0.52 -16.58 -2.76
C MET A 231 0.59 -18.10 -2.99
N GLU A 232 1.60 -18.78 -2.44
CA GLU A 232 1.73 -20.23 -2.49
C GLU A 232 0.70 -20.98 -1.61
N GLY A 233 -0.01 -20.27 -0.74
CA GLY A 233 -0.95 -20.81 0.24
C GLY A 233 -0.31 -21.14 1.59
N ASN A 234 0.86 -20.58 1.90
CA ASN A 234 1.57 -20.78 3.16
C ASN A 234 1.71 -19.47 3.96
N PRO A 235 0.59 -18.89 4.47
CA PRO A 235 0.61 -17.65 5.24
C PRO A 235 1.32 -17.82 6.59
N VAL A 236 1.45 -19.03 7.13
CA VAL A 236 2.16 -19.29 8.39
C VAL A 236 3.66 -19.01 8.23
N GLU A 237 4.25 -19.46 7.13
CA GLU A 237 5.66 -19.17 6.83
C GLU A 237 5.88 -17.69 6.53
N ALA A 238 4.94 -17.03 5.85
CA ALA A 238 4.98 -15.58 5.65
C ALA A 238 5.01 -14.81 6.98
N ILE A 239 4.17 -15.22 7.96
CA ILE A 239 4.21 -14.65 9.32
C ILE A 239 5.57 -14.93 9.98
N ARG A 240 6.10 -16.15 9.92
CA ARG A 240 7.41 -16.50 10.50
C ARG A 240 8.54 -15.60 9.96
N ILE A 241 8.59 -15.39 8.64
CA ILE A 241 9.57 -14.49 8.01
C ILE A 241 9.39 -13.05 8.52
N SER A 242 8.14 -12.56 8.56
CA SER A 242 7.86 -11.21 9.05
C SER A 242 8.21 -11.02 10.54
N GLU A 243 8.06 -12.03 11.38
CA GLU A 243 8.45 -11.98 12.81
C GLU A 243 9.97 -11.87 12.99
N GLU A 244 10.75 -12.51 12.12
CA GLU A 244 12.20 -12.31 12.11
C GLU A 244 12.56 -10.88 11.70
N LEU A 245 11.86 -10.33 10.70
CA LEU A 245 12.04 -8.94 10.27
C LEU A 245 11.69 -7.94 11.37
N VAL A 246 10.63 -8.19 12.17
CA VAL A 246 10.31 -7.37 13.35
C VAL A 246 11.40 -7.45 14.41
N LYS A 247 12.03 -8.62 14.62
CA LYS A 247 13.15 -8.74 15.58
C LYS A 247 14.38 -7.94 15.12
N ASP A 248 14.64 -7.94 13.83
CA ASP A 248 15.75 -7.19 13.22
C ASP A 248 15.52 -5.67 13.30
N ASP A 249 14.31 -5.21 13.00
CA ASP A 249 13.90 -3.81 13.08
C ASP A 249 12.46 -3.68 13.61
N PRO A 250 12.30 -3.40 14.91
CA PRO A 250 10.98 -3.24 15.53
C PRO A 250 10.27 -1.93 15.17
N GLU A 251 10.94 -0.96 14.55
CA GLU A 251 10.38 0.35 14.17
C GLU A 251 9.92 0.39 12.71
N ASP A 252 10.03 -0.73 11.99
CA ASP A 252 9.51 -0.81 10.64
C ASP A 252 7.99 -1.08 10.64
N TYR A 253 7.22 0.00 10.49
CA TYR A 253 5.76 -0.05 10.36
C TYR A 253 5.28 -0.93 9.20
N MET A 254 6.07 -1.10 8.13
CA MET A 254 5.69 -1.87 6.95
C MET A 254 5.49 -3.35 7.26
N THR A 255 6.31 -3.90 8.15
CA THR A 255 6.21 -5.31 8.52
C THR A 255 4.96 -5.57 9.37
N TYR A 256 4.58 -4.66 10.26
CA TYR A 256 3.32 -4.77 11.00
C TYR A 256 2.11 -4.60 10.09
N MET A 257 2.15 -3.68 9.12
CA MET A 257 1.10 -3.57 8.10
C MET A 257 0.94 -4.90 7.35
N PHE A 258 2.04 -5.47 6.85
CA PHE A 258 2.02 -6.75 6.13
C PHE A 258 1.43 -7.88 6.99
N GLN A 259 1.86 -8.01 8.25
CA GLN A 259 1.30 -8.99 9.16
C GLN A 259 -0.21 -8.81 9.37
N GLY A 260 -0.68 -7.56 9.53
CA GLY A 260 -2.10 -7.26 9.63
C GLY A 260 -2.89 -7.70 8.40
N LEU A 261 -2.35 -7.49 7.20
CA LEU A 261 -2.95 -7.95 5.94
C LEU A 261 -2.97 -9.49 5.84
N VAL A 262 -1.89 -10.17 6.22
CA VAL A 262 -1.83 -11.64 6.25
C VAL A 262 -2.83 -12.21 7.25
N TYR A 263 -2.89 -11.68 8.47
CA TYR A 263 -3.87 -12.12 9.47
C TYR A 263 -5.31 -11.89 9.02
N THR A 264 -5.57 -10.83 8.26
CA THR A 264 -6.87 -10.57 7.64
C THR A 264 -7.23 -11.67 6.63
N LEU A 265 -6.30 -12.07 5.75
CA LEU A 265 -6.51 -13.20 4.83
C LEU A 265 -6.77 -14.53 5.59
N MET A 266 -6.10 -14.71 6.73
CA MET A 266 -6.30 -15.87 7.61
C MET A 266 -7.59 -15.80 8.45
N LYS A 267 -8.38 -14.72 8.34
CA LYS A 267 -9.58 -14.46 9.16
C LYS A 267 -9.30 -14.41 10.68
N LYS A 268 -8.09 -14.00 11.06
CA LYS A 268 -7.69 -13.79 12.46
C LYS A 268 -7.82 -12.31 12.81
N GLU A 269 -9.06 -11.86 12.98
CA GLU A 269 -9.40 -10.44 13.14
C GLU A 269 -8.70 -9.78 14.34
N ASP A 270 -8.65 -10.47 15.49
CA ASP A 270 -7.99 -9.95 16.70
C ASP A 270 -6.47 -9.75 16.50
N ASP A 271 -5.82 -10.67 15.80
CA ASP A 271 -4.39 -10.57 15.53
C ASP A 271 -4.11 -9.52 14.46
N ALA A 272 -4.95 -9.44 13.42
CA ALA A 272 -4.87 -8.38 12.42
C ALA A 272 -4.98 -6.98 13.06
N ALA A 273 -5.99 -6.78 13.92
CA ALA A 273 -6.21 -5.52 14.63
C ALA A 273 -4.98 -5.11 15.46
N LYS A 274 -4.39 -6.04 16.21
CA LYS A 274 -3.17 -5.77 16.99
C LYS A 274 -2.01 -5.29 16.10
N GLN A 275 -1.80 -5.90 14.93
CA GLN A 275 -0.71 -5.49 14.05
C GLN A 275 -0.97 -4.15 13.39
N PHE A 276 -2.20 -3.86 12.98
CA PHE A 276 -2.55 -2.53 12.47
C PHE A 276 -2.42 -1.45 13.54
N GLU A 277 -2.74 -1.75 14.80
CA GLU A 277 -2.47 -0.84 15.92
C GLU A 277 -0.98 -0.56 16.08
N GLN A 278 -0.11 -1.58 16.03
CA GLN A 278 1.34 -1.38 16.08
C GLN A 278 1.84 -0.54 14.90
N CYS A 279 1.39 -0.86 13.69
CA CYS A 279 1.69 -0.07 12.49
C CYS A 279 1.33 1.40 12.69
N ALA A 280 0.12 1.70 13.17
CA ALA A 280 -0.35 3.07 13.38
C ALA A 280 0.45 3.82 14.47
N CYS A 281 0.90 3.11 15.51
CA CYS A 281 1.73 3.70 16.57
C CYS A 281 3.12 4.12 16.08
N ILE A 282 3.70 3.34 15.17
CA ILE A 282 5.08 3.51 14.68
C ILE A 282 5.12 4.39 13.43
N LEU A 283 4.01 4.49 12.69
CA LEU A 283 3.91 5.27 11.47
C LEU A 283 4.36 6.73 11.70
N PRO A 284 5.28 7.28 10.88
CA PRO A 284 5.72 8.66 11.02
C PRO A 284 4.56 9.67 10.97
N GLU A 285 4.62 10.75 11.75
CA GLU A 285 3.53 11.74 11.81
C GLU A 285 3.27 12.40 10.45
N ASN A 286 4.32 12.63 9.67
CA ASN A 286 4.26 13.20 8.32
C ASN A 286 4.05 12.15 7.21
N HIS A 287 3.77 10.89 7.56
CA HIS A 287 3.55 9.86 6.56
C HIS A 287 2.28 10.18 5.75
N PRO A 288 2.31 10.11 4.40
CA PRO A 288 1.17 10.51 3.55
C PRO A 288 -0.17 9.87 3.96
N TYR A 289 -0.10 8.64 4.47
CA TYR A 289 -1.26 7.85 4.87
C TYR A 289 -1.85 8.22 6.25
N ARG A 290 -1.21 9.12 7.01
CA ARG A 290 -1.69 9.52 8.35
C ARG A 290 -2.65 10.71 8.31
N GLU A 291 -2.41 11.68 7.42
CA GLU A 291 -3.15 12.94 7.42
C GLU A 291 -4.25 12.99 6.37
N ASN A 292 -4.04 12.51 5.13
CA ASN A 292 -5.05 12.55 4.06
C ASN A 292 -4.82 11.44 3.00
N ALA A 293 -5.48 10.29 3.16
CA ALA A 293 -5.46 9.24 2.12
C ALA A 293 -6.11 9.69 0.78
N GLU A 294 -6.89 10.79 0.81
CA GLU A 294 -7.60 11.32 -0.36
C GLU A 294 -6.68 11.97 -1.40
N ASP A 295 -5.44 12.33 -1.06
CA ASP A 295 -4.51 13.06 -1.94
C ASP A 295 -3.41 12.16 -2.55
N ILE A 296 -3.46 10.84 -2.29
CA ILE A 296 -2.47 9.90 -2.79
C ILE A 296 -2.89 9.46 -4.21
N SER A 297 -2.45 10.21 -5.22
CA SER A 297 -2.68 9.87 -6.62
C SER A 297 -2.01 8.54 -6.98
N GLU A 298 -2.70 7.66 -7.71
CA GLU A 298 -2.10 6.45 -8.31
C GLU A 298 -0.88 6.78 -9.17
N TRP A 299 -0.79 8.01 -9.69
CA TRP A 299 0.40 8.50 -10.39
C TRP A 299 1.66 8.44 -9.52
N SER A 300 1.54 8.62 -8.20
CA SER A 300 2.69 8.52 -7.27
C SER A 300 3.30 7.12 -7.26
N LEU A 301 2.50 6.06 -7.45
CA LEU A 301 2.99 4.69 -7.63
C LEU A 301 3.81 4.57 -8.91
N ILE A 302 3.28 5.14 -9.99
CA ILE A 302 3.92 5.10 -11.30
C ILE A 302 5.28 5.79 -11.22
N VAL A 303 5.39 6.93 -10.54
CA VAL A 303 6.63 7.71 -10.48
C VAL A 303 7.62 7.19 -9.43
N ALA A 304 7.19 6.92 -8.20
CA ALA A 304 8.09 6.84 -7.05
C ALA A 304 8.20 5.46 -6.38
N TYR A 305 7.42 4.45 -6.79
CA TYR A 305 7.31 3.14 -6.13
C TYR A 305 7.11 3.25 -4.62
N ASP A 306 5.85 3.16 -4.22
CA ASP A 306 5.49 3.13 -2.81
C ASP A 306 5.24 1.67 -2.39
N GLU A 307 6.16 1.10 -1.61
CA GLU A 307 6.05 -0.28 -1.12
C GLU A 307 4.74 -0.52 -0.35
N PHE A 308 4.28 0.48 0.42
CA PHE A 308 3.08 0.36 1.25
C PHE A 308 1.87 0.11 0.35
N LEU A 309 1.73 0.93 -0.68
CA LEU A 309 0.63 0.85 -1.60
C LEU A 309 0.73 -0.37 -2.53
N CYS A 310 1.93 -0.80 -2.92
CA CYS A 310 2.12 -2.03 -3.69
C CYS A 310 1.68 -3.27 -2.91
N TYR A 311 2.07 -3.41 -1.63
CA TYR A 311 1.56 -4.50 -0.79
C TYR A 311 0.05 -4.40 -0.62
N PHE A 312 -0.48 -3.20 -0.39
CA PHE A 312 -1.91 -2.98 -0.28
C PHE A 312 -2.69 -3.45 -1.53
N MET A 313 -2.23 -3.10 -2.73
CA MET A 313 -2.82 -3.56 -4.00
C MET A 313 -2.70 -5.08 -4.18
N ALA A 314 -1.55 -5.67 -3.83
CA ALA A 314 -1.35 -7.11 -3.90
C ALA A 314 -2.37 -7.86 -3.03
N PHE A 315 -2.53 -7.48 -1.77
CA PHE A 315 -3.50 -8.12 -0.87
C PHE A 315 -4.95 -7.88 -1.27
N THR A 316 -5.26 -6.73 -1.87
CA THR A 316 -6.57 -6.47 -2.47
C THR A 316 -6.85 -7.46 -3.61
N LYS A 317 -5.90 -7.63 -4.53
CA LYS A 317 -5.99 -8.61 -5.64
C LYS A 317 -6.17 -10.04 -5.10
N LEU A 318 -5.43 -10.43 -4.07
CA LEU A 318 -5.56 -11.74 -3.43
C LEU A 318 -6.92 -11.93 -2.75
N THR A 319 -7.44 -10.90 -2.07
CA THR A 319 -8.75 -10.96 -1.41
C THR A 319 -9.88 -11.11 -2.43
N ILE A 320 -9.82 -10.36 -3.53
CA ILE A 320 -10.76 -10.48 -4.66
C ILE A 320 -10.65 -11.88 -5.28
N ALA A 321 -9.44 -12.34 -5.61
CA ALA A 321 -9.26 -13.67 -6.20
C ALA A 321 -9.73 -14.81 -5.27
N SER A 322 -9.55 -14.65 -3.95
CA SER A 322 -10.09 -15.58 -2.95
C SER A 322 -11.61 -15.58 -2.88
N SER A 323 -12.28 -14.43 -3.07
CA SER A 323 -13.75 -14.36 -3.03
C SER A 323 -14.39 -15.03 -4.24
N PHE A 324 -13.69 -15.07 -5.37
CA PHE A 324 -14.08 -15.79 -6.59
C PHE A 324 -13.60 -17.24 -6.64
N GLY A 325 -12.90 -17.74 -5.62
CA GLY A 325 -12.39 -19.13 -5.58
C GLY A 325 -11.30 -19.43 -6.61
N LEU A 326 -10.67 -18.40 -7.19
CA LEU A 326 -9.61 -18.51 -8.20
C LEU A 326 -8.26 -18.88 -7.59
N ILE A 327 -8.13 -18.75 -6.27
CA ILE A 327 -6.98 -19.23 -5.52
C ILE A 327 -7.47 -20.36 -4.62
N GLY A 328 -6.77 -21.50 -4.65
CA GLY A 328 -7.05 -22.64 -3.77
C GLY A 328 -7.20 -22.13 -2.35
N LYS A 329 -8.32 -22.47 -1.69
CA LYS A 329 -8.77 -21.87 -0.43
C LYS A 329 -7.59 -21.55 0.47
N PHE A 330 -7.29 -20.26 0.66
CA PHE A 330 -6.27 -19.77 1.61
C PHE A 330 -6.51 -20.23 3.06
N VAL A 331 -7.67 -20.87 3.31
CA VAL A 331 -8.12 -21.37 4.59
C VAL A 331 -8.74 -22.75 4.39
N ALA A 332 -7.98 -23.78 4.76
CA ALA A 332 -8.50 -25.04 5.30
C ALA A 332 -7.85 -25.26 6.66
#